data_AF-A0A4Q3B2J6-F1
#
_entry.id   AF-A0A4Q3B2J6-F1
#
_cell.length_a   1.000
_cell.length_b   1.000
_cell.length_c   1.000
_cell.angle_alpha   90.00
_cell.angle_beta   90.00
_cell.angle_gamma   90.00
#
_symmetry.space_group_name_H-M   'P 1'
#
loop_
_entity.id
_entity.type
_entity.pdbx_description
1 polymer ?
#
loop_
_entity_poly.entity_id
_entity_poly.type
_entity_poly.pdbx_seq_one_letter_code
_entity_poly.pdbx_strand_id
1 'polypeptide(L)'
;MIHIVFNEADVKVLQQAIEMDETLAGEVVLVKDDYAVGPLDNMYVGEGIEARKQWWRDVLAGGDLDGKIDQEENDDYTTAAELVGTMRRNDEEQIWIWAAQNKHDVSGYYWLLKYMKEFQGRVHILYLNNLPFFNDKGQIFYPNWLHEIPAKEFLNAKKLAREITLSEFEVDPDEWTKLCNESKGVRLLEGGKKLVQADYDFYDAELKKYITADWQKAAKIINNFLSKAKNTTGDMYLLWRLKT
;
A
#
# COMPACT_ATOMS: atom_id res chain seq x y z
N MET A 1 -10.62 6.52 17.53
CA MET A 1 -9.37 6.42 16.75
C MET A 1 -9.65 5.62 15.50
N ILE A 2 -9.04 5.99 14.37
CA ILE A 2 -9.13 5.26 13.11
C ILE A 2 -7.72 4.85 12.71
N HIS A 3 -7.50 3.58 12.46
CA HIS A 3 -6.23 3.04 11.97
C HIS A 3 -6.31 2.78 10.48
N ILE A 4 -5.31 3.23 9.73
CA ILE A 4 -5.23 3.02 8.29
C ILE A 4 -4.07 2.10 7.97
N VAL A 5 -4.35 1.06 7.20
CA VAL A 5 -3.38 0.10 6.63
C VAL A 5 -3.58 -0.01 5.12
N PHE A 6 -2.58 -0.53 4.41
CA PHE A 6 -2.56 -0.57 2.93
C PHE A 6 -2.59 -1.99 2.35
N ASN A 7 -2.66 -3.02 3.19
CA ASN A 7 -2.68 -4.40 2.78
C ASN A 7 -3.66 -5.23 3.64
N GLU A 8 -4.39 -6.14 3.02
CA GLU A 8 -5.49 -6.88 3.67
C GLU A 8 -5.00 -7.75 4.84
N ALA A 9 -3.82 -8.35 4.72
CA ALA A 9 -3.23 -9.16 5.77
C ALA A 9 -2.93 -8.33 7.05
N ASP A 10 -2.66 -7.04 6.88
CA ASP A 10 -2.28 -6.14 7.97
C ASP A 10 -3.50 -5.77 8.85
N VAL A 11 -4.71 -5.83 8.29
CA VAL A 11 -5.96 -5.61 9.04
C VAL A 11 -6.07 -6.61 10.19
N LYS A 12 -5.83 -7.89 9.91
CA LYS A 12 -5.98 -8.97 10.89
C LYS A 12 -4.99 -8.85 12.04
N VAL A 13 -3.71 -8.57 11.74
CA VAL A 13 -2.69 -8.46 12.79
C VAL A 13 -2.92 -7.23 13.66
N LEU A 14 -3.41 -6.14 13.08
CA LEU A 14 -3.70 -4.93 13.84
C LEU A 14 -4.94 -5.11 14.72
N GLN A 15 -5.99 -5.78 14.23
CA GLN A 15 -7.15 -6.16 15.05
C GLN A 15 -6.73 -7.01 16.27
N GLN A 16 -5.84 -7.98 16.08
CA GLN A 16 -5.27 -8.76 17.19
C GLN A 16 -4.51 -7.88 18.20
N ALA A 17 -3.77 -6.89 17.73
CA ALA A 17 -3.07 -5.94 18.61
C ALA A 17 -4.05 -5.06 19.40
N ILE A 18 -5.17 -4.66 18.79
CA ILE A 18 -6.24 -3.88 19.44
C ILE A 18 -6.92 -4.71 20.53
N GLU A 19 -7.20 -5.99 20.28
CA GLU A 19 -7.74 -6.92 21.29
C GLU A 19 -6.81 -7.08 22.50
N MET A 20 -5.50 -6.92 22.32
CA MET A 20 -4.50 -7.01 23.39
C MET A 20 -4.35 -5.71 24.19
N ASP A 21 -4.77 -4.56 23.66
CA ASP A 21 -4.54 -3.25 24.26
C ASP A 21 -5.64 -2.26 23.90
N GLU A 22 -6.57 -2.05 24.84
CA GLU A 22 -7.73 -1.17 24.68
C GLU A 22 -7.36 0.28 24.33
N THR A 23 -6.12 0.73 24.58
CA THR A 23 -5.71 2.08 24.18
C THR A 23 -5.54 2.25 22.67
N LEU A 24 -5.51 1.15 21.92
CA LEU A 24 -5.59 1.11 20.46
C LEU A 24 -7.03 0.92 19.97
N ALA A 25 -8.05 0.99 20.84
CA ALA A 25 -9.42 0.82 20.42
C ALA A 25 -9.81 1.80 19.30
N GLY A 26 -10.23 1.25 18.17
CA GLY A 26 -10.51 2.02 16.97
C GLY A 26 -10.90 1.14 15.79
N GLU A 27 -11.42 1.79 14.75
CA GLU A 27 -11.73 1.13 13.49
C GLU A 27 -10.43 0.89 12.71
N VAL A 28 -10.30 -0.26 12.05
CA VAL A 28 -9.20 -0.53 11.11
C VAL A 28 -9.74 -0.42 9.69
N VAL A 29 -9.26 0.58 8.96
CA VAL A 29 -9.64 0.90 7.59
C VAL A 29 -8.52 0.48 6.64
N LEU A 30 -8.89 -0.20 5.56
CA LEU A 30 -7.97 -0.65 4.51
C LEU A 30 -8.09 0.27 3.29
N VAL A 31 -6.96 0.82 2.85
CA VAL A 31 -6.79 1.34 1.48
C VAL A 31 -6.30 0.16 0.63
N LYS A 32 -7.10 -0.27 -0.33
CA LYS A 32 -6.95 -1.58 -1.00
C LYS A 32 -6.02 -1.55 -2.21
N ASP A 33 -6.00 -0.44 -2.95
CA ASP A 33 -5.33 -0.37 -4.24
C ASP A 33 -3.79 -0.40 -4.09
N ASP A 34 -3.10 -1.01 -5.06
CA ASP A 34 -1.64 -0.99 -5.15
C ASP A 34 -1.19 0.17 -6.05
N TYR A 35 -1.05 1.35 -5.44
CA TYR A 35 -0.54 2.55 -6.11
C TYR A 35 0.94 2.45 -6.50
N ALA A 36 1.66 1.39 -6.13
CA ALA A 36 3.01 1.18 -6.61
C ALA A 36 3.07 0.76 -8.09
N VAL A 37 1.93 0.37 -8.69
CA VAL A 37 1.82 0.00 -10.11
C VAL A 37 0.65 0.70 -10.80
N GLY A 38 0.71 0.78 -12.13
CA GLY A 38 -0.37 1.30 -12.97
C GLY A 38 -0.32 2.81 -13.22
N PRO A 39 -1.34 3.36 -13.89
CA PRO A 39 -1.41 4.78 -14.16
C PRO A 39 -1.72 5.57 -12.88
N LEU A 40 -1.12 6.75 -12.75
CA LEU A 40 -1.40 7.73 -11.69
C LEU A 40 -1.81 9.10 -12.22
N ASP A 41 -1.82 9.28 -13.55
CA ASP A 41 -2.20 10.56 -14.14
C ASP A 41 -3.63 10.92 -13.75
N ASN A 42 -3.83 12.17 -13.36
CA ASN A 42 -5.15 12.70 -13.00
C ASN A 42 -5.91 11.88 -11.94
N MET A 43 -5.21 11.15 -11.06
CA MET A 43 -5.83 10.19 -10.13
C MET A 43 -6.79 10.79 -9.08
N TYR A 44 -6.88 12.12 -8.99
CA TYR A 44 -7.76 12.81 -8.06
C TYR A 44 -8.98 13.45 -8.74
N VAL A 45 -9.17 13.19 -10.03
CA VAL A 45 -10.33 13.64 -10.81
C VAL A 45 -10.94 12.46 -11.53
N GLY A 46 -12.23 12.57 -11.87
CA GLY A 46 -13.03 11.44 -12.38
C GLY A 46 -12.40 10.70 -13.56
N GLU A 47 -11.75 11.42 -14.49
CA GLU A 47 -11.10 10.80 -15.65
C GLU A 47 -9.96 9.86 -15.26
N GLY A 48 -9.03 10.29 -14.39
CA GLY A 48 -7.91 9.45 -13.97
C GLY A 48 -8.33 8.30 -13.06
N ILE A 49 -9.38 8.51 -12.24
CA ILE A 49 -9.99 7.45 -11.42
C ILE A 49 -10.53 6.33 -12.33
N GLU A 50 -11.31 6.69 -13.35
CA GLU A 50 -11.87 5.71 -14.28
C GLU A 50 -10.78 5.07 -15.16
N ALA A 51 -9.76 5.82 -15.57
CA ALA A 51 -8.61 5.26 -16.29
C ALA A 51 -7.88 4.20 -15.47
N ARG A 52 -7.70 4.43 -14.17
CA ARG A 52 -7.09 3.45 -13.26
C ARG A 52 -7.98 2.23 -13.02
N LYS A 53 -9.29 2.40 -12.86
CA LYS A 53 -10.25 1.29 -12.80
C LYS A 53 -10.20 0.45 -14.06
N GLN A 54 -10.19 1.09 -15.23
CA GLN A 54 -10.10 0.40 -16.51
C GLN A 54 -8.78 -0.37 -16.64
N TRP A 55 -7.66 0.23 -16.23
CA TRP A 55 -6.37 -0.46 -16.22
C TRP A 55 -6.41 -1.73 -15.35
N TRP A 56 -7.00 -1.66 -14.15
CA TRP A 56 -7.17 -2.86 -13.32
C TRP A 56 -8.10 -3.91 -13.95
N ARG A 57 -9.16 -3.51 -14.66
CA ARG A 57 -9.98 -4.46 -15.44
C ARG A 57 -9.12 -5.21 -16.44
N ASP A 58 -8.27 -4.50 -17.18
CA ASP A 58 -7.39 -5.10 -18.19
C ASP A 58 -6.33 -6.02 -17.57
N VAL A 59 -5.81 -5.67 -16.38
CA VAL A 59 -4.84 -6.48 -15.62
C VAL A 59 -5.48 -7.79 -15.14
N LEU A 60 -6.71 -7.73 -14.62
CA LEU A 60 -7.41 -8.88 -14.05
C LEU A 60 -8.15 -9.74 -15.10
N ALA A 61 -8.34 -9.22 -16.31
CA ALA A 61 -9.06 -9.89 -17.40
C ALA A 61 -8.50 -11.30 -17.69
N GLY A 62 -9.40 -12.27 -17.79
CA GLY A 62 -9.07 -13.68 -18.02
C GLY A 62 -8.25 -14.33 -16.91
N GLY A 63 -8.33 -13.82 -15.67
CA GLY A 63 -7.78 -14.42 -14.46
C GLY A 63 -8.87 -14.81 -13.46
N ASP A 64 -8.47 -15.30 -12.29
CA ASP A 64 -9.41 -15.71 -11.23
C ASP A 64 -10.18 -14.52 -10.62
N LEU A 65 -9.65 -13.30 -10.79
CA LEU A 65 -10.24 -12.05 -10.30
C LEU A 65 -10.90 -11.21 -11.42
N ASP A 66 -11.18 -11.82 -12.57
CA ASP A 66 -11.87 -11.13 -13.66
C ASP A 66 -13.24 -10.60 -13.21
N GLY A 67 -13.57 -9.37 -13.60
CA GLY A 67 -14.78 -8.66 -13.18
C GLY A 67 -14.80 -8.22 -11.71
N LYS A 68 -13.75 -8.44 -10.92
CA LYS A 68 -13.71 -8.05 -9.50
C LYS A 68 -13.91 -6.55 -9.31
N ILE A 69 -13.31 -5.72 -10.16
CA ILE A 69 -13.40 -4.25 -10.09
C ILE A 69 -14.85 -3.76 -10.17
N ASP A 70 -15.71 -4.44 -10.92
CA ASP A 70 -17.11 -4.04 -11.09
C ASP A 70 -18.03 -4.60 -9.99
N GLN A 71 -17.54 -5.56 -9.19
CA GLN A 71 -18.26 -6.15 -8.06
C GLN A 71 -17.96 -5.44 -6.74
N GLU A 72 -16.88 -4.66 -6.66
CA GLU A 72 -16.54 -3.92 -5.45
C GLU A 72 -17.50 -2.74 -5.25
N GLU A 73 -18.29 -2.82 -4.18
CA GLU A 73 -19.25 -1.77 -3.83
C GLU A 73 -18.57 -0.47 -3.39
N ASN A 74 -17.41 -0.56 -2.72
CA ASN A 74 -16.68 0.59 -2.17
C ASN A 74 -15.21 0.56 -2.60
N ASP A 75 -14.81 1.60 -3.33
CA ASP A 75 -13.43 1.90 -3.72
C ASP A 75 -12.71 2.79 -2.69
N ASP A 76 -11.39 2.91 -2.83
CA ASP A 76 -10.58 3.71 -1.91
C ASP A 76 -10.99 5.19 -1.88
N TYR A 77 -11.51 5.74 -2.98
CA TYR A 77 -11.99 7.13 -3.05
C TYR A 77 -13.22 7.34 -2.17
N THR A 78 -14.13 6.36 -2.15
CA THR A 78 -15.29 6.33 -1.26
C THR A 78 -14.82 6.26 0.19
N THR A 79 -13.88 5.35 0.50
CA THR A 79 -13.25 5.26 1.83
C THR A 79 -12.60 6.57 2.26
N ALA A 80 -11.84 7.24 1.39
CA ALA A 80 -11.25 8.54 1.68
C ALA A 80 -12.31 9.63 1.96
N ALA A 81 -13.40 9.64 1.20
CA ALA A 81 -14.52 10.56 1.42
C ALA A 81 -15.22 10.33 2.77
N GLU A 82 -15.39 9.07 3.17
CA GLU A 82 -15.95 8.69 4.48
C GLU A 82 -15.02 9.13 5.62
N LEU A 83 -13.72 8.88 5.51
CA LEU A 83 -12.70 9.33 6.46
C LEU A 83 -12.76 10.86 6.65
N VAL A 84 -12.72 11.62 5.55
CA VAL A 84 -12.84 13.09 5.57
C VAL A 84 -14.15 13.52 6.23
N GLY A 85 -15.27 12.88 5.90
CA GLY A 85 -16.56 13.16 6.50
C GLY A 85 -16.57 12.92 8.00
N THR A 86 -16.00 11.81 8.46
CA THR A 86 -15.92 11.46 9.88
C THR A 86 -15.05 12.44 10.65
N MET A 87 -13.88 12.77 10.12
CA MET A 87 -12.95 13.74 10.73
C MET A 87 -13.52 15.15 10.83
N ARG A 88 -14.40 15.57 9.90
CA ARG A 88 -15.12 16.85 9.97
C ARG A 88 -16.29 16.85 10.95
N ARG A 89 -16.91 15.71 11.21
CA ARG A 89 -18.04 15.58 12.14
C ARG A 89 -17.59 15.42 13.59
N ASN A 90 -16.39 14.90 13.81
CA ASN A 90 -15.84 14.65 15.14
C ASN A 90 -14.42 15.24 15.24
N ASP A 91 -14.29 16.34 15.97
CA ASP A 91 -13.02 17.05 16.19
C ASP A 91 -12.08 16.31 17.16
N GLU A 92 -12.60 15.35 17.93
CA GLU A 92 -11.79 14.48 18.80
C GLU A 92 -11.25 13.24 18.08
N GLU A 93 -11.76 12.95 16.87
CA GLU A 93 -11.32 11.79 16.10
C GLU A 93 -9.88 11.97 15.60
N GLN A 94 -9.12 10.88 15.65
CA GLN A 94 -7.72 10.83 15.26
C GLN A 94 -7.47 9.70 14.26
N ILE A 95 -6.61 9.96 13.28
CA ILE A 95 -6.16 8.98 12.29
C ILE A 95 -4.74 8.54 12.62
N TRP A 96 -4.50 7.23 12.56
CA TRP A 96 -3.21 6.60 12.75
C TRP A 96 -2.87 5.78 11.49
N ILE A 97 -1.93 6.29 10.70
CA ILE A 97 -1.47 5.62 9.48
C ILE A 97 -0.32 4.68 9.84
N TRP A 98 -0.50 3.39 9.56
CA TRP A 98 0.53 2.37 9.72
C TRP A 98 1.13 2.06 8.35
N ALA A 99 2.44 2.27 8.21
CA ALA A 99 3.14 2.02 6.96
C ALA A 99 4.44 1.24 7.22
N ALA A 100 4.58 0.11 6.56
CA ALA A 100 5.80 -0.66 6.53
C ALA A 100 6.77 -0.12 5.47
N GLN A 101 8.01 -0.61 5.48
CA GLN A 101 9.05 -0.18 4.55
C GLN A 101 8.95 -0.88 3.20
N ASN A 102 7.82 -0.69 2.52
CA ASN A 102 7.61 -1.22 1.19
C ASN A 102 6.95 -0.16 0.28
N LYS A 103 7.06 -0.36 -1.03
CA LYS A 103 6.53 0.57 -2.03
C LYS A 103 4.99 0.67 -2.03
N HIS A 104 4.29 -0.37 -1.60
CA HIS A 104 2.81 -0.42 -1.61
C HIS A 104 2.30 0.54 -0.53
N ASP A 105 2.72 0.35 0.71
CA ASP A 105 2.36 1.20 1.85
C ASP A 105 2.78 2.66 1.62
N VAL A 106 4.00 2.90 1.14
CA VAL A 106 4.48 4.27 0.89
C VAL A 106 3.69 4.95 -0.22
N SER A 107 3.32 4.24 -1.29
CA SER A 107 2.49 4.81 -2.36
C SER A 107 1.06 5.09 -1.89
N GLY A 108 0.47 4.18 -1.10
CA GLY A 108 -0.85 4.38 -0.50
C GLY A 108 -0.87 5.55 0.48
N TYR A 109 0.18 5.68 1.30
CA TYR A 109 0.37 6.82 2.20
C TYR A 109 0.38 8.15 1.43
N TYR A 110 1.19 8.24 0.37
CA TYR A 110 1.26 9.44 -0.46
C TYR A 110 -0.06 9.78 -1.13
N TRP A 111 -0.74 8.78 -1.69
CA TRP A 111 -2.05 8.97 -2.28
C TRP A 111 -3.06 9.55 -1.28
N LEU A 112 -3.11 8.95 -0.08
CA LEU A 112 -4.06 9.30 0.99
C LEU A 112 -3.82 10.69 1.57
N LEU A 113 -2.55 11.11 1.66
CA LEU A 113 -2.16 12.33 2.39
C LEU A 113 -2.83 13.60 1.84
N LYS A 114 -3.15 13.62 0.53
CA LYS A 114 -3.89 14.72 -0.09
C LYS A 114 -5.23 15.01 0.59
N TYR A 115 -5.93 13.97 1.03
CA TYR A 115 -7.23 14.10 1.70
C TYR A 115 -7.10 14.47 3.17
N MET A 116 -5.96 14.18 3.78
CA MET A 116 -5.74 14.30 5.22
C MET A 116 -5.22 15.67 5.66
N LYS A 117 -4.80 16.52 4.70
CA LYS A 117 -4.15 17.82 4.96
C LYS A 117 -4.97 18.76 5.86
N GLU A 118 -6.29 18.75 5.75
CA GLU A 118 -7.19 19.58 6.57
C GLU A 118 -7.16 19.21 8.06
N PHE A 119 -6.75 17.98 8.40
CA PHE A 119 -6.83 17.42 9.75
C PHE A 119 -5.47 17.36 10.45
N GLN A 120 -4.55 18.23 10.06
CA GLN A 120 -3.24 18.33 10.68
C GLN A 120 -3.35 18.47 12.21
N GLY A 121 -2.44 17.81 12.93
CA GLY A 121 -2.48 17.70 14.40
C GLY A 121 -3.40 16.58 14.91
N ARG A 122 -4.23 15.97 14.05
CA ARG A 122 -5.04 14.78 14.37
C ARG A 122 -4.66 13.55 13.55
N VAL A 123 -3.70 13.69 12.65
CA VAL A 123 -3.19 12.60 11.80
C VAL A 123 -1.78 12.24 12.24
N HIS A 124 -1.64 10.99 12.64
CA HIS A 124 -0.40 10.39 13.09
C HIS A 124 0.09 9.37 12.08
N ILE A 125 1.40 9.21 12.01
CA ILE A 125 2.06 8.17 11.23
C ILE A 125 2.95 7.33 12.13
N LEU A 126 2.91 6.03 11.91
CA LEU A 126 3.88 5.07 12.38
C LEU A 126 4.51 4.42 11.15
N TYR A 127 5.75 4.80 10.87
CA TYR A 127 6.48 4.32 9.71
C TYR A 127 7.63 3.40 10.12
N LEU A 128 7.61 2.15 9.67
CA LEU A 128 8.58 1.11 10.05
C LEU A 128 9.91 1.20 9.31
N ASN A 129 10.50 2.40 9.24
CA ASN A 129 11.76 2.64 8.56
C ASN A 129 12.93 1.89 9.22
N ASN A 130 13.20 0.66 8.78
CA ASN A 130 14.21 -0.25 9.29
C ASN A 130 14.13 -0.46 10.82
N LEU A 131 12.92 -0.47 11.38
CA LEU A 131 12.74 -0.73 12.80
C LEU A 131 12.92 -2.23 13.09
N PRO A 132 13.72 -2.61 14.11
CA PRO A 132 13.91 -4.00 14.49
C PRO A 132 12.70 -4.51 15.32
N PHE A 133 12.28 -5.73 15.03
CA PHE A 133 11.21 -6.43 15.76
C PHE A 133 11.66 -7.81 16.22
N PHE A 134 10.97 -8.35 17.23
CA PHE A 134 11.22 -9.72 17.69
C PHE A 134 10.21 -10.68 17.08
N ASN A 135 10.70 -11.79 16.53
CA ASN A 135 9.83 -12.88 16.10
C ASN A 135 9.38 -13.74 17.31
N ASP A 136 8.57 -14.76 17.07
CA ASP A 136 8.07 -15.64 18.14
C ASP A 136 9.16 -16.40 18.90
N LYS A 137 10.36 -16.53 18.30
CA LYS A 137 11.55 -17.15 18.90
C LYS A 137 12.44 -16.14 19.63
N GLY A 138 12.04 -14.86 19.70
CA GLY A 138 12.81 -13.79 20.32
C GLY A 138 14.03 -13.33 19.51
N GLN A 139 14.09 -13.64 18.21
CA GLN A 139 15.18 -13.19 17.33
C GLN A 139 14.80 -11.86 16.65
N ILE A 140 15.80 -10.98 16.48
CA ILE A 140 15.62 -9.69 15.81
C ILE A 140 15.49 -9.90 14.30
N PHE A 141 14.49 -9.26 13.69
CA PHE A 141 14.33 -9.17 12.24
C PHE A 141 13.80 -7.78 11.84
N TYR A 142 13.84 -7.50 10.54
CA TYR A 142 13.38 -6.24 9.96
C TYR A 142 12.25 -6.55 8.97
N PRO A 143 10.98 -6.27 9.34
CA PRO A 143 9.82 -6.61 8.52
C PRO A 143 9.72 -5.68 7.30
N ASN A 144 9.27 -6.23 6.17
CA ASN A 144 8.87 -5.43 5.01
C ASN A 144 7.36 -5.13 5.02
N TRP A 145 6.59 -5.90 5.80
CA TRP A 145 5.14 -5.78 5.91
C TRP A 145 4.67 -5.83 7.37
N LEU A 146 3.53 -5.21 7.67
CA LEU A 146 3.01 -5.19 9.04
C LEU A 146 2.59 -6.58 9.52
N HIS A 147 1.96 -7.40 8.67
CA HIS A 147 1.55 -8.76 9.01
C HIS A 147 2.70 -9.75 9.32
N GLU A 148 3.95 -9.39 9.01
CA GLU A 148 5.12 -10.18 9.42
C GLU A 148 5.44 -10.01 10.92
N ILE A 149 4.89 -8.97 11.56
CA ILE A 149 5.16 -8.60 12.94
C ILE A 149 4.16 -9.29 13.86
N PRO A 150 4.61 -9.96 14.94
CA PRO A 150 3.68 -10.49 15.94
C PRO A 150 2.84 -9.38 16.59
N ALA A 151 1.53 -9.58 16.75
CA ALA A 151 0.58 -8.59 17.29
C ALA A 151 1.07 -7.92 18.60
N LYS A 152 1.67 -8.70 19.51
CA LYS A 152 2.23 -8.21 20.79
C LYS A 152 3.29 -7.09 20.62
N GLU A 153 4.02 -7.07 19.50
CA GLU A 153 5.07 -6.08 19.27
C GLU A 153 4.48 -4.71 18.89
N PHE A 154 3.24 -4.65 18.38
CA PHE A 154 2.55 -3.40 18.07
C PHE A 154 2.28 -2.54 19.33
N LEU A 155 2.16 -3.18 20.51
CA LEU A 155 1.97 -2.50 21.79
C LEU A 155 3.18 -1.62 22.16
N ASN A 156 4.38 -2.00 21.72
CA ASN A 156 5.57 -1.18 21.84
C ASN A 156 5.71 -0.23 20.66
N ALA A 157 5.44 -0.71 19.43
CA ALA A 157 5.56 0.09 18.22
C ALA A 157 4.69 1.36 18.28
N LYS A 158 3.47 1.28 18.84
CA LYS A 158 2.55 2.42 18.94
C LYS A 158 3.15 3.67 19.61
N LYS A 159 4.15 3.49 20.48
CA LYS A 159 4.86 4.61 21.15
C LYS A 159 5.70 5.45 20.18
N LEU A 160 5.96 4.92 18.98
CA LEU A 160 6.69 5.58 17.91
C LEU A 160 5.76 6.34 16.96
N ALA A 161 4.44 6.21 17.12
CA ALA A 161 3.48 7.01 16.39
C ALA A 161 3.70 8.48 16.73
N ARG A 162 3.77 9.30 15.69
CA ARG A 162 3.96 10.75 15.82
C ARG A 162 3.02 11.47 14.89
N GLU A 163 2.71 12.72 15.21
CA GLU A 163 2.02 13.60 14.28
C GLU A 163 2.80 13.74 12.97
N ILE A 164 2.06 13.75 11.86
CA ILE A 164 2.62 14.17 10.57
C ILE A 164 2.88 15.68 10.64
N THR A 165 4.10 16.06 10.30
CA THR A 165 4.52 17.46 10.40
C THR A 165 3.93 18.31 9.27
N LEU A 166 3.87 19.63 9.48
CA LEU A 166 3.53 20.61 8.43
C LEU A 166 4.35 20.40 7.15
N SER A 167 5.66 20.24 7.31
CA SER A 167 6.57 20.05 6.18
C SER A 167 6.24 18.78 5.40
N GLU A 168 5.84 17.69 6.06
CA GLU A 168 5.42 16.46 5.37
C GLU A 168 4.10 16.67 4.62
N PHE A 169 3.13 17.39 5.20
CA PHE A 169 1.88 17.74 4.50
C PHE A 169 2.04 18.68 3.30
N GLU A 170 3.20 19.32 3.17
CA GLU A 170 3.55 20.16 2.01
C GLU A 170 4.39 19.37 1.00
N VAL A 171 5.46 18.72 1.46
CA VAL A 171 6.46 18.08 0.59
C VAL A 171 5.95 16.75 0.03
N ASP A 172 5.35 15.88 0.86
CA ASP A 172 5.00 14.53 0.44
C ASP A 172 3.90 14.53 -0.66
N PRO A 173 2.85 15.37 -0.61
CA PRO A 173 1.89 15.49 -1.71
C PRO A 173 2.48 16.10 -2.99
N ASP A 174 3.46 17.00 -2.87
CA ASP A 174 4.15 17.59 -4.03
C ASP A 174 5.04 16.54 -4.72
N GLU A 175 5.79 15.74 -3.95
CA GLU A 175 6.55 14.60 -4.46
C GLU A 175 5.64 13.57 -5.14
N TRP A 176 4.50 13.24 -4.52
CA TRP A 176 3.51 12.37 -5.15
C TRP A 176 2.97 12.94 -6.45
N THR A 177 2.65 14.23 -6.48
CA THR A 177 2.15 14.90 -7.70
C THR A 177 3.17 14.87 -8.82
N LYS A 178 4.47 15.00 -8.53
CA LYS A 178 5.54 14.82 -9.53
C LYS A 178 5.50 13.42 -10.12
N LEU A 179 5.40 12.38 -9.29
CA LEU A 179 5.31 10.99 -9.73
C LEU A 179 4.04 10.71 -10.54
N CYS A 180 2.91 11.36 -10.22
CA CYS A 180 1.68 11.26 -11.00
C CYS A 180 1.83 11.83 -12.41
N ASN A 181 2.59 12.91 -12.56
CA ASN A 181 2.83 13.58 -13.84
C ASN A 181 3.88 12.86 -14.71
N GLU A 182 4.58 11.88 -14.14
CA GLU A 182 5.46 11.00 -14.88
C GLU A 182 4.66 9.80 -15.41
N SER A 183 4.62 9.62 -16.72
CA SER A 183 3.89 8.53 -17.40
C SER A 183 4.59 7.17 -17.27
N LYS A 184 4.95 6.78 -16.04
CA LYS A 184 5.64 5.53 -15.69
C LYS A 184 4.71 4.60 -14.93
N GLY A 185 4.90 3.29 -15.13
CA GLY A 185 3.96 2.25 -14.67
C GLY A 185 4.34 1.57 -13.37
N VAL A 186 5.59 1.68 -12.92
CA VAL A 186 6.11 0.98 -11.74
C VAL A 186 6.81 1.96 -10.82
N ARG A 187 6.57 1.87 -9.51
CA ARG A 187 7.28 2.59 -8.46
C ARG A 187 8.12 1.62 -7.65
N LEU A 188 9.31 2.04 -7.26
CA LEU A 188 10.23 1.27 -6.44
C LEU A 188 10.64 2.11 -5.23
N LEU A 189 10.83 1.45 -4.10
CA LEU A 189 11.29 2.11 -2.88
C LEU A 189 12.82 2.09 -2.84
N GLU A 190 13.46 3.26 -2.81
CA GLU A 190 14.92 3.39 -2.68
C GLU A 190 15.40 3.64 -1.24
N GLY A 191 14.47 3.75 -0.28
CA GLY A 191 14.76 3.93 1.14
C GLY A 191 14.05 5.16 1.73
N GLY A 192 13.77 5.11 3.03
CA GLY A 192 12.82 6.04 3.64
C GLY A 192 11.52 6.02 2.84
N LYS A 193 10.93 7.19 2.56
CA LYS A 193 9.74 7.31 1.69
C LYS A 193 10.08 7.59 0.20
N LYS A 194 11.35 7.50 -0.21
CA LYS A 194 11.75 7.87 -1.57
C LYS A 194 11.29 6.82 -2.59
N LEU A 195 10.35 7.20 -3.46
CA LEU A 195 9.93 6.40 -4.60
C LEU A 195 10.66 6.85 -5.87
N VAL A 196 11.08 5.88 -6.68
CA VAL A 196 11.56 6.11 -8.05
C VAL A 196 10.67 5.35 -9.03
N GLN A 197 10.66 5.79 -10.29
CA GLN A 197 9.77 5.23 -11.31
C GLN A 197 10.51 4.45 -12.40
N ALA A 198 9.84 3.43 -12.91
CA ALA A 198 10.27 2.61 -14.03
C ALA A 198 9.10 2.34 -14.99
N ASP A 199 9.43 1.92 -16.21
CA ASP A 199 8.45 1.55 -17.23
C ASP A 199 7.71 0.26 -16.86
N TYR A 200 6.57 0.02 -17.51
CA TYR A 200 5.71 -1.13 -17.24
C TYR A 200 6.43 -2.49 -17.42
N ASP A 201 7.44 -2.53 -18.29
CA ASP A 201 8.22 -3.72 -18.61
C ASP A 201 9.39 -3.97 -17.64
N PHE A 202 9.51 -3.19 -16.56
CA PHE A 202 10.61 -3.28 -15.59
C PHE A 202 10.89 -4.71 -15.09
N TYR A 203 9.84 -5.50 -14.86
CA TYR A 203 9.97 -6.87 -14.35
C TYR A 203 10.17 -7.93 -15.44
N ASP A 204 9.94 -7.59 -16.72
CA ASP A 204 9.85 -8.56 -17.81
C ASP A 204 11.17 -9.32 -18.04
N ALA A 205 12.31 -8.62 -17.96
CA ALA A 205 13.62 -9.22 -18.17
C ALA A 205 13.96 -10.27 -17.09
N GLU A 206 13.59 -10.01 -15.83
CA GLU A 206 13.79 -10.95 -14.74
C GLU A 206 12.76 -12.10 -14.78
N LEU A 207 11.49 -11.81 -15.11
CA LEU A 207 10.46 -12.83 -15.30
C LEU A 207 10.85 -13.84 -16.38
N LYS A 208 11.38 -13.37 -17.51
CA LYS A 208 11.82 -14.20 -18.64
C LYS A 208 12.87 -15.26 -18.24
N LYS A 209 13.68 -15.01 -17.21
CA LYS A 209 14.68 -16.00 -16.73
C LYS A 209 14.05 -17.27 -16.16
N TYR A 210 12.78 -17.21 -15.77
CA TYR A 210 12.05 -18.33 -15.19
C TYR A 210 11.16 -19.06 -16.21
N ILE A 211 11.10 -18.55 -17.45
CA ILE A 211 10.32 -19.12 -18.56
C ILE A 211 11.20 -20.12 -19.32
N THR A 212 10.67 -21.33 -19.52
CA THR A 212 11.33 -22.40 -20.31
C THR A 212 10.56 -22.67 -21.60
N ALA A 213 11.17 -23.45 -22.51
CA ALA A 213 10.49 -23.90 -23.73
C ALA A 213 9.35 -24.91 -23.46
N ASP A 214 9.41 -25.62 -22.33
CA ASP A 214 8.35 -26.53 -21.92
C ASP A 214 7.15 -25.77 -21.34
N TRP A 215 5.96 -26.36 -21.47
CA TRP A 215 4.75 -25.81 -20.87
C TRP A 215 4.90 -25.65 -19.35
N GLN A 216 4.58 -24.46 -18.84
CA GLN A 216 4.62 -24.12 -17.42
C GLN A 216 3.36 -23.36 -17.03
N LYS A 217 2.87 -23.63 -15.81
CA LYS A 217 1.82 -22.79 -15.19
C LYS A 217 2.42 -21.41 -14.85
N ALA A 218 1.71 -20.34 -15.20
CA ALA A 218 2.11 -18.96 -14.86
C ALA A 218 2.40 -18.78 -13.36
N ALA A 219 1.55 -19.35 -12.49
CA ALA A 219 1.76 -19.33 -11.04
C ALA A 219 3.13 -19.89 -10.59
N LYS A 220 3.66 -20.90 -11.29
CA LYS A 220 4.99 -21.45 -10.98
C LYS A 220 6.11 -20.45 -11.31
N ILE A 221 5.99 -19.75 -12.43
CA ILE A 221 6.93 -18.70 -12.87
C ILE A 221 6.89 -17.54 -11.88
N ILE A 222 5.69 -17.06 -11.55
CA ILE A 222 5.47 -15.95 -10.60
C ILE A 222 6.03 -16.29 -9.21
N ASN A 223 5.72 -17.47 -8.66
CA ASN A 223 6.24 -17.87 -7.34
C ASN A 223 7.78 -17.99 -7.32
N ASN A 224 8.39 -18.50 -8.40
CA ASN A 224 9.85 -18.53 -8.52
C ASN A 224 10.46 -17.12 -8.59
N PHE A 225 9.79 -16.20 -9.28
CA PHE A 225 10.20 -14.80 -9.33
C PHE A 225 10.07 -14.13 -7.96
N LEU A 226 8.90 -14.20 -7.32
CA LEU A 226 8.62 -13.56 -6.02
C LEU A 226 9.55 -14.04 -4.91
N SER A 227 9.99 -15.30 -4.94
CA SER A 227 10.88 -15.86 -3.92
C SER A 227 12.36 -15.49 -4.07
N LYS A 228 12.78 -14.98 -5.23
CA LYS A 228 14.20 -14.77 -5.55
C LYS A 228 14.54 -13.36 -6.02
N ALA A 229 13.58 -12.66 -6.61
CA ALA A 229 13.79 -11.32 -7.13
C ALA A 229 13.99 -10.33 -5.99
N LYS A 230 14.95 -9.41 -6.16
CA LYS A 230 15.19 -8.33 -5.21
C LYS A 230 14.00 -7.37 -5.12
N ASN A 231 13.41 -7.03 -6.28
CA ASN A 231 12.24 -6.18 -6.39
C ASN A 231 11.08 -7.03 -6.88
N THR A 232 10.01 -7.09 -6.09
CA THR A 232 8.78 -7.84 -6.39
C THR A 232 7.60 -6.87 -6.52
N THR A 233 6.40 -7.36 -6.89
CA THR A 233 5.12 -6.62 -6.88
C THR A 233 3.98 -7.65 -6.78
N GLY A 234 2.72 -7.22 -6.84
CA GLY A 234 1.56 -8.10 -6.83
C GLY A 234 1.59 -9.14 -7.95
N ASP A 235 1.12 -10.35 -7.63
CA ASP A 235 1.06 -11.48 -8.55
C ASP A 235 0.16 -11.21 -9.76
N MET A 236 -0.93 -10.47 -9.59
CA MET A 236 -1.84 -10.08 -10.67
C MET A 236 -1.15 -9.19 -11.72
N TYR A 237 -0.34 -8.22 -11.29
CA TYR A 237 0.45 -7.39 -12.20
C TYR A 237 1.45 -8.27 -12.99
N LEU A 238 2.16 -9.17 -12.31
CA LEU A 238 3.12 -10.08 -12.94
C LEU A 238 2.44 -11.03 -13.92
N LEU A 239 1.24 -11.52 -13.59
CA LEU A 239 0.44 -12.36 -14.47
C LEU A 239 0.04 -11.60 -15.74
N TRP A 240 -0.38 -10.34 -15.60
CA TRP A 240 -0.67 -9.47 -16.73
C TRP A 240 0.57 -9.29 -17.62
N ARG A 241 1.75 -9.03 -17.04
CA ARG A 241 3.01 -8.95 -17.81
C ARG A 241 3.36 -10.25 -18.53
N LEU A 242 3.04 -11.42 -17.99
CA LEU A 242 3.26 -12.71 -18.67
C LEU A 242 2.29 -12.95 -19.84
N LYS A 243 1.12 -12.29 -19.86
CA LYS A 243 0.11 -12.41 -20.93
C LYS A 243 0.42 -11.54 -22.14
N THR A 244 1.21 -10.48 -21.99
CA THR A 244 1.50 -9.44 -23.00
C THR A 244 2.94 -9.49 -23.50
#